data_AF-A0A426WC86-F1
#
_entry.id   AF-A0A426WC86-F1
#
_cell.length_a   1.000
_cell.length_b   1.000
_cell.length_c   1.000
_cell.angle_alpha   90.00
_cell.angle_beta   90.00
_cell.angle_gamma   90.00
#
_symmetry.space_group_name_H-M   'P 1'
#
loop_
_entity.id
_entity.type
_entity.pdbx_description
1 polymer ?
#
loop_
_entity_poly.entity_id
_entity_poly.type
_entity_poly.pdbx_seq_one_letter_code
_entity_poly.pdbx_strand_id
1 'polypeptide(L)'
;MTDPKIRKIPYPYHAMLAICSDLDETPTRREYFEIARFLNTEDETAMGPGVGLEIGNTLYFDMPDNQFAYWNTDDDGRENARRLIRSGYIDSFHSYGDFAVDRGYVERALNELESYDCCIRVWVDHSKAVTNFDPGIMFGKGDLEGHEAFHSDLTYRHGVRYVWRGRVTSVIGQDCAKGYGGLWSMKHAVPAAKTILKDFVKSLLALKNHPKYALHKGNRLIYPASLRSGESVIEFMRCNPHWGGVSAGETAQGIPEVLTDRVLSTLTRKRAKSIIYTHLGKIADRAEIFSEATRNGFRRLKGYADRQEILVATTYRLLQYTKMTEQIRVEESEDGSLILINLVTGGAEYDLSGLTIYTEKPESTRLTIDNQPMENFEINVPDETGRASISIPWKKLTFPDLV
;
A
#
# COMPACT_ATOMS: atom_id res chain seq x y z
N MET A 1 5.61 -8.62 -17.00
CA MET A 1 5.78 -7.26 -17.57
C MET A 1 4.40 -6.82 -18.01
N THR A 2 4.04 -5.57 -17.75
CA THR A 2 2.73 -5.03 -18.13
C THR A 2 2.53 -5.08 -19.63
N ASP A 3 1.33 -5.49 -20.04
CA ASP A 3 0.90 -5.46 -21.44
C ASP A 3 1.00 -4.02 -21.98
N PRO A 4 1.59 -3.77 -23.17
CA PRO A 4 1.78 -2.42 -23.71
C PRO A 4 0.47 -1.66 -23.99
N LYS A 5 -0.68 -2.36 -24.07
CA LYS A 5 -2.00 -1.73 -24.16
C LYS A 5 -2.57 -1.32 -22.80
N ILE A 6 -2.05 -1.84 -21.70
CA ILE A 6 -2.50 -1.47 -20.35
C ILE A 6 -1.69 -0.26 -19.85
N ARG A 7 -2.40 0.78 -19.40
CA ARG A 7 -1.76 1.93 -18.75
C ARG A 7 -1.21 1.51 -17.39
N LYS A 8 0.03 1.87 -17.11
CA LYS A 8 0.71 1.53 -15.84
C LYS A 8 0.05 2.15 -14.60
N ILE A 9 -0.64 3.28 -14.76
CA ILE A 9 -1.28 4.06 -13.70
C ILE A 9 -2.72 4.36 -14.17
N PRO A 10 -3.75 4.28 -13.31
CA PRO A 10 -5.12 4.59 -13.71
C PRO A 10 -5.23 5.96 -14.36
N TYR A 11 -6.01 6.09 -15.42
CA TYR A 11 -6.40 7.40 -15.94
C TYR A 11 -7.29 8.14 -14.92
N PRO A 12 -7.20 9.48 -14.77
CA PRO A 12 -6.30 10.42 -15.45
C PRO A 12 -4.94 10.59 -14.75
N TYR A 13 -4.65 9.80 -13.72
CA TYR A 13 -3.51 9.99 -12.85
C TYR A 13 -2.16 9.71 -13.51
N HIS A 14 -1.12 10.37 -13.01
CA HIS A 14 0.26 10.15 -13.44
C HIS A 14 1.02 9.25 -12.48
N ALA A 15 0.68 9.22 -11.19
CA ALA A 15 1.29 8.34 -10.21
C ALA A 15 0.27 7.72 -9.25
N MET A 16 0.70 6.67 -8.52
CA MET A 16 -0.07 6.09 -7.42
C MET A 16 0.74 6.13 -6.12
N LEU A 17 0.07 6.42 -5.01
CA LEU A 17 0.66 6.45 -3.69
C LEU A 17 -0.24 5.73 -2.69
N ALA A 18 0.34 4.87 -1.88
CA ALA A 18 -0.27 4.44 -0.63
C ALA A 18 0.60 4.93 0.53
N ILE A 19 -0.02 5.19 1.67
CA ILE A 19 0.67 5.37 2.94
C ILE A 19 0.30 4.14 3.77
N CYS A 20 1.30 3.34 4.11
CA CYS A 20 1.14 2.18 4.97
C CYS A 20 1.67 2.57 6.34
N SER A 21 0.75 3.06 7.19
CA SER A 21 1.09 3.43 8.57
C SER A 21 1.07 2.19 9.45
N ASP A 22 2.22 1.88 10.02
CA ASP A 22 2.36 0.88 11.06
C ASP A 22 1.76 1.45 12.36
N LEU A 23 0.98 0.63 13.07
CA LEU A 23 0.18 1.05 14.23
C LEU A 23 1.03 1.35 15.48
N ASP A 24 2.35 1.12 15.41
CA ASP A 24 3.27 1.24 16.54
C ASP A 24 3.11 2.52 17.36
N GLU A 25 3.12 2.34 18.69
CA GLU A 25 3.08 3.40 19.68
C GLU A 25 1.84 4.30 19.59
N THR A 26 0.77 3.85 18.92
CA THR A 26 -0.52 4.55 18.91
C THR A 26 -1.17 4.47 20.29
N PRO A 27 -1.39 5.59 21.01
CA PRO A 27 -1.74 5.52 22.42
C PRO A 27 -3.11 4.90 22.71
N THR A 28 -4.17 5.38 22.06
CA THR A 28 -5.54 4.92 22.32
C THR A 28 -6.40 4.92 21.07
N ARG A 29 -7.61 4.36 21.21
CA ARG A 29 -8.64 4.37 20.16
C ARG A 29 -8.98 5.79 19.67
N ARG A 30 -8.88 6.79 20.55
CA ARG A 30 -9.15 8.19 20.21
C ARG A 30 -8.19 8.67 19.13
N GLU A 31 -6.88 8.54 19.36
CA GLU A 31 -5.89 9.01 18.39
C GLU A 31 -5.96 8.18 17.11
N TYR A 32 -6.13 6.86 17.23
CA TYR A 32 -6.24 5.98 16.07
C TYR A 32 -7.39 6.36 15.12
N PHE A 33 -8.60 6.52 15.65
CA PHE A 33 -9.77 6.83 14.83
C PHE A 33 -9.82 8.30 14.39
N GLU A 34 -9.33 9.25 15.18
CA GLU A 34 -9.22 10.65 14.73
C GLU A 34 -8.20 10.80 13.60
N ILE A 35 -7.08 10.07 13.64
CA ILE A 35 -6.14 9.98 12.50
C ILE A 35 -6.87 9.39 11.29
N ALA A 36 -7.59 8.28 11.44
CA ALA A 36 -8.32 7.66 10.34
C ALA A 36 -9.35 8.64 9.71
N ARG A 37 -10.11 9.37 10.53
CA ARG A 37 -11.07 10.38 10.06
C ARG A 37 -10.38 11.52 9.32
N PHE A 38 -9.34 12.12 9.91
CA PHE A 38 -8.61 13.21 9.29
C PHE A 38 -8.05 12.84 7.92
N LEU A 39 -7.52 11.61 7.77
CA LEU A 39 -6.94 11.17 6.51
C LEU A 39 -8.00 10.86 5.43
N ASN A 40 -9.20 10.44 5.83
CA ASN A 40 -10.12 9.77 4.92
C ASN A 40 -11.46 10.47 4.68
N THR A 41 -11.81 11.47 5.49
CA THR A 41 -13.01 12.30 5.27
C THR A 41 -12.62 13.75 4.98
N GLU A 42 -13.60 14.56 4.58
CA GLU A 42 -13.46 16.03 4.50
C GLU A 42 -14.18 16.74 5.66
N ASP A 43 -14.65 15.97 6.65
CA ASP A 43 -15.36 16.48 7.82
C ASP A 43 -14.41 17.19 8.79
N GLU A 44 -14.99 17.94 9.73
CA GLU A 44 -14.25 18.51 10.84
C GLU A 44 -13.77 17.40 11.80
N THR A 45 -12.50 17.47 12.18
CA THR A 45 -11.84 16.53 13.11
C THR A 45 -11.14 17.29 14.24
N ALA A 46 -10.58 16.58 15.22
CA ALA A 46 -9.74 17.20 16.26
C ALA A 46 -8.48 17.92 15.69
N MET A 47 -8.13 17.67 14.42
CA MET A 47 -6.97 18.25 13.72
C MET A 47 -7.36 19.34 12.71
N GLY A 48 -8.65 19.69 12.63
CA GLY A 48 -9.23 20.56 11.59
C GLY A 48 -9.94 19.74 10.49
N PRO A 49 -10.30 20.37 9.36
CA PRO A 49 -10.91 19.66 8.23
C PRO A 49 -10.00 18.54 7.72
N GLY A 50 -10.58 17.36 7.51
CA GLY A 50 -9.91 16.19 6.94
C GLY A 50 -9.48 16.38 5.47
N VAL A 51 -8.70 15.43 4.96
CA VAL A 51 -8.07 15.51 3.63
C VAL A 51 -8.64 14.56 2.56
N GLY A 52 -9.50 13.61 2.93
CA GLY A 52 -10.23 12.77 1.96
C GLY A 52 -9.38 11.93 1.00
N LEU A 53 -8.24 11.40 1.47
CA LEU A 53 -7.17 10.81 0.64
C LEU A 53 -7.25 9.28 0.40
N GLU A 54 -8.18 8.55 1.00
CA GLU A 54 -8.23 7.07 0.91
C GLU A 54 -6.91 6.40 1.35
N ILE A 55 -6.49 6.65 2.59
CA ILE A 55 -5.32 6.06 3.23
C ILE A 55 -5.76 4.92 4.17
N GLY A 56 -5.18 3.74 3.94
CA GLY A 56 -5.38 2.56 4.79
C GLY A 56 -4.50 2.59 6.05
N ASN A 57 -4.90 1.83 7.05
CA ASN A 57 -4.18 1.61 8.30
C ASN A 57 -3.93 0.13 8.56
N THR A 58 -3.00 -0.13 9.47
CA THR A 58 -2.71 -1.46 9.98
C THR A 58 -3.39 -1.72 11.32
N LEU A 59 -3.52 -2.99 11.72
CA LEU A 59 -4.10 -3.40 13.00
C LEU A 59 -3.28 -4.49 13.70
N TYR A 60 -3.17 -4.35 15.03
CA TYR A 60 -2.72 -5.39 15.96
C TYR A 60 -3.90 -6.09 16.63
N PHE A 61 -3.69 -7.33 17.08
CA PHE A 61 -4.64 -8.01 17.94
C PHE A 61 -4.29 -7.82 19.42
N ASP A 62 -3.05 -8.12 19.83
CA ASP A 62 -2.56 -7.89 21.20
C ASP A 62 -1.34 -6.99 21.26
N MET A 63 -1.33 -6.04 22.17
CA MET A 63 -0.16 -5.23 22.49
C MET A 63 -0.12 -4.97 24.00
N PRO A 64 0.93 -4.35 24.54
CA PRO A 64 0.87 -3.78 25.89
C PRO A 64 -0.25 -2.76 26.06
N ASP A 65 -0.82 -2.64 27.27
CA ASP A 65 -2.00 -1.81 27.59
C ASP A 65 -1.87 -0.31 27.25
N ASN A 66 -0.65 0.18 27.05
CA ASN A 66 -0.39 1.56 26.66
C ASN A 66 -0.44 1.80 25.14
N GLN A 67 -0.85 0.80 24.37
CA GLN A 67 -0.99 0.87 22.91
C GLN A 67 -2.35 0.35 22.47
N PHE A 68 -2.92 1.02 21.48
CA PHE A 68 -4.14 0.57 20.83
C PHE A 68 -3.91 -0.75 20.08
N ALA A 69 -4.75 -1.74 20.38
CA ALA A 69 -4.86 -3.00 19.68
C ALA A 69 -6.32 -3.48 19.78
N TYR A 70 -6.70 -4.45 18.94
CA TYR A 70 -8.07 -4.92 18.84
C TYR A 70 -8.62 -5.48 20.17
N TRP A 71 -7.82 -6.22 20.95
CA TRP A 71 -8.26 -6.72 22.26
C TRP A 71 -8.06 -5.73 23.40
N ASN A 72 -7.20 -4.73 23.22
CA ASN A 72 -6.89 -3.71 24.23
C ASN A 72 -7.90 -2.56 24.26
N THR A 73 -8.93 -2.62 23.42
CA THR A 73 -9.94 -1.58 23.31
C THR A 73 -11.29 -2.06 23.82
N ASP A 74 -12.26 -1.14 23.92
CA ASP A 74 -13.64 -1.44 24.34
C ASP A 74 -14.46 -1.97 23.15
N ASP A 75 -15.75 -2.24 23.39
CA ASP A 75 -16.65 -2.74 22.33
C ASP A 75 -16.79 -1.76 21.16
N ASP A 76 -16.87 -0.45 21.44
CA ASP A 76 -16.90 0.59 20.41
C ASP A 76 -15.63 0.56 19.56
N GLY A 77 -14.47 0.41 20.20
CA GLY A 77 -13.19 0.31 19.51
C GLY A 77 -13.12 -0.90 18.57
N ARG A 78 -13.60 -2.07 19.03
CA ARG A 78 -13.68 -3.26 18.19
C ARG A 78 -14.66 -3.08 17.04
N GLU A 79 -15.83 -2.51 17.29
CA GLU A 79 -16.83 -2.26 16.25
C GLU A 79 -16.30 -1.30 15.18
N ASN A 80 -15.66 -0.21 15.59
CA ASN A 80 -15.03 0.74 14.67
C ASN A 80 -13.90 0.09 13.85
N ALA A 81 -13.08 -0.77 14.47
CA ALA A 81 -12.08 -1.53 13.73
C ALA A 81 -12.74 -2.45 12.67
N ARG A 82 -13.79 -3.20 13.01
CA ARG A 82 -14.53 -4.05 12.07
C ARG A 82 -15.16 -3.25 10.92
N ARG A 83 -15.71 -2.07 11.21
CA ARG A 83 -16.24 -1.17 10.17
C ARG A 83 -15.16 -0.71 9.21
N LEU A 84 -13.99 -0.35 9.73
CA LEU A 84 -12.85 0.05 8.90
C LEU A 84 -12.27 -1.12 8.11
N ILE A 85 -12.29 -2.35 8.63
CA ILE A 85 -11.87 -3.54 7.87
C ILE A 85 -12.83 -3.79 6.71
N ARG A 86 -14.14 -3.86 6.97
CA ARG A 86 -15.17 -4.12 5.94
C ARG A 86 -15.21 -3.04 4.85
N SER A 87 -14.95 -1.78 5.22
CA SER A 87 -14.87 -0.67 4.26
C SER A 87 -13.52 -0.55 3.56
N GLY A 88 -12.51 -1.35 3.95
CA GLY A 88 -11.20 -1.41 3.32
C GLY A 88 -10.17 -0.39 3.82
N TYR A 89 -10.47 0.36 4.88
CA TYR A 89 -9.55 1.35 5.49
C TYR A 89 -8.64 0.77 6.57
N ILE A 90 -8.93 -0.43 7.08
CA ILE A 90 -7.92 -1.29 7.72
C ILE A 90 -7.70 -2.46 6.78
N ASP A 91 -6.58 -2.44 6.07
CA ASP A 91 -6.31 -3.35 4.95
C ASP A 91 -5.10 -4.26 5.17
N SER A 92 -4.42 -4.08 6.31
CA SER A 92 -3.15 -4.72 6.62
C SER A 92 -3.10 -5.22 8.06
N PHE A 93 -2.66 -6.46 8.26
CA PHE A 93 -2.16 -6.92 9.57
C PHE A 93 -0.82 -6.24 9.83
N HIS A 94 -0.57 -5.81 11.07
CA HIS A 94 0.77 -5.51 11.55
C HIS A 94 1.24 -6.63 12.47
N SER A 95 1.56 -7.79 11.89
CA SER A 95 1.57 -9.07 12.61
C SER A 95 0.26 -9.31 13.38
N TYR A 96 0.30 -10.17 14.42
CA TYR A 96 -0.78 -10.27 15.41
C TYR A 96 -0.48 -9.47 16.70
N GLY A 97 0.72 -8.89 16.82
CA GLY A 97 1.18 -8.07 17.93
C GLY A 97 2.11 -8.81 18.91
N ASP A 98 2.62 -8.09 19.90
CA ASP A 98 3.74 -8.52 20.76
C ASP A 98 3.43 -9.75 21.62
N PHE A 99 2.17 -9.91 22.07
CA PHE A 99 1.78 -11.04 22.91
C PHE A 99 1.25 -12.25 22.12
N ALA A 100 1.16 -12.13 20.80
CA ALA A 100 0.84 -13.26 19.93
C ALA A 100 2.08 -14.15 19.74
N VAL A 101 2.24 -15.14 20.62
CA VAL A 101 3.45 -15.98 20.68
C VAL A 101 3.27 -17.40 20.13
N ASP A 102 2.03 -17.86 19.98
CA ASP A 102 1.69 -19.22 19.55
C ASP A 102 0.57 -19.23 18.48
N ARG A 103 0.36 -20.41 17.88
CA ARG A 103 -0.68 -20.64 16.88
C ARG A 103 -2.10 -20.45 17.41
N GLY A 104 -2.38 -20.83 18.66
CA GLY A 104 -3.72 -20.74 19.24
C GLY A 104 -4.21 -19.29 19.33
N TYR A 105 -3.28 -18.38 19.59
CA TYR A 105 -3.53 -16.95 19.51
C TYR A 105 -4.01 -16.52 18.12
N VAL A 106 -3.32 -16.99 17.08
CA VAL A 106 -3.63 -16.67 15.69
C VAL A 106 -4.99 -17.25 15.29
N GLU A 107 -5.30 -18.48 15.69
CA GLU A 107 -6.61 -19.09 15.48
C GLU A 107 -7.73 -18.24 16.09
N ARG A 108 -7.55 -17.75 17.33
CA ARG A 108 -8.52 -16.85 17.97
C ARG A 108 -8.72 -15.55 17.18
N ALA A 109 -7.63 -14.91 16.76
CA ALA A 109 -7.69 -13.66 15.99
C ALA A 109 -8.40 -13.84 14.64
N LEU A 110 -8.13 -14.95 13.94
CA LEU A 110 -8.76 -15.24 12.65
C LEU A 110 -10.23 -15.65 12.79
N ASN A 111 -10.57 -16.46 13.79
CA ASN A 111 -11.97 -16.82 14.08
C ASN A 111 -12.82 -15.60 14.43
N GLU A 112 -12.24 -14.64 15.18
CA GLU A 112 -12.89 -13.36 15.43
C GLU A 112 -13.20 -12.63 14.12
N LEU A 113 -12.20 -12.45 13.26
CA LEU A 113 -12.41 -11.78 11.98
C LEU A 113 -13.47 -12.47 11.11
N GLU A 114 -13.42 -13.81 11.03
CA GLU A 114 -14.39 -14.61 10.27
C GLU A 114 -15.81 -14.43 10.81
N SER A 115 -15.99 -14.41 12.13
CA SER A 115 -17.31 -14.23 12.76
C SER A 115 -17.99 -12.89 12.45
N TYR A 116 -17.22 -11.90 11.99
CA TYR A 116 -17.69 -10.56 11.62
C TYR A 116 -17.49 -10.23 10.13
N ASP A 117 -17.28 -11.23 9.27
CA ASP A 117 -17.07 -11.06 7.83
C ASP A 117 -15.96 -10.05 7.50
N CYS A 118 -14.89 -10.08 8.29
CA CYS A 118 -13.74 -9.19 8.17
C CYS A 118 -12.58 -9.93 7.47
N CYS A 119 -12.11 -9.41 6.34
CA CYS A 119 -11.00 -10.00 5.59
C CYS A 119 -9.86 -8.99 5.42
N ILE A 120 -8.66 -9.38 5.82
CA ILE A 120 -7.43 -8.59 5.69
C ILE A 120 -6.45 -9.39 4.83
N ARG A 121 -5.95 -8.79 3.75
CA ARG A 121 -5.21 -9.51 2.70
C ARG A 121 -3.74 -9.12 2.58
N VAL A 122 -3.31 -8.11 3.34
CA VAL A 122 -1.93 -7.65 3.41
C VAL A 122 -1.38 -7.98 4.78
N TRP A 123 -0.15 -8.50 4.80
CA TRP A 123 0.60 -8.80 6.00
C TRP A 123 1.83 -7.92 6.08
N VAL A 124 2.10 -7.39 7.27
CA VAL A 124 3.28 -6.59 7.58
C VAL A 124 3.94 -7.24 8.79
N ASP A 125 5.21 -7.61 8.67
CA ASP A 125 5.98 -8.09 9.83
C ASP A 125 6.21 -6.94 10.83
N HIS A 126 6.06 -7.21 12.14
CA HIS A 126 6.28 -6.26 13.23
C HIS A 126 7.58 -6.55 13.99
N SER A 127 8.36 -5.53 14.37
CA SER A 127 9.70 -5.66 14.98
C SER A 127 9.89 -6.83 15.96
N LYS A 128 10.50 -7.92 15.48
CA LYS A 128 10.91 -9.13 16.24
C LYS A 128 9.77 -9.99 16.80
N ALA A 129 8.51 -9.77 16.39
CA ALA A 129 7.43 -10.68 16.73
C ALA A 129 7.73 -12.10 16.21
N VAL A 130 7.53 -13.12 17.06
CA VAL A 130 7.82 -14.52 16.70
C VAL A 130 6.90 -15.03 15.59
N THR A 131 5.70 -14.46 15.47
CA THR A 131 4.68 -14.74 14.44
C THR A 131 5.03 -14.13 13.07
N ASN A 132 6.08 -13.33 12.94
CA ASN A 132 6.51 -12.83 11.63
C ASN A 132 6.88 -13.95 10.66
N PHE A 133 6.83 -13.63 9.36
CA PHE A 133 7.21 -14.55 8.30
C PHE A 133 8.66 -14.41 7.86
N ASP A 134 9.33 -13.27 8.04
CA ASP A 134 10.72 -13.11 7.62
C ASP A 134 11.73 -13.64 8.65
N PRO A 135 12.61 -14.60 8.31
CA PRO A 135 13.61 -15.12 9.24
C PRO A 135 14.89 -14.26 9.34
N GLY A 136 15.03 -13.18 8.57
CA GLY A 136 16.32 -12.49 8.36
C GLY A 136 16.43 -11.10 8.99
N ILE A 137 15.59 -10.15 8.54
CA ILE A 137 15.43 -8.83 9.13
C ILE A 137 14.57 -8.91 10.40
N MET A 138 13.46 -9.66 10.34
CA MET A 138 12.44 -9.65 11.40
C MET A 138 12.49 -10.87 12.33
N PHE A 139 13.32 -11.87 12.00
CA PHE A 139 13.60 -13.06 12.81
C PHE A 139 12.37 -13.92 13.18
N GLY A 140 11.32 -13.84 12.38
CA GLY A 140 10.06 -14.56 12.56
C GLY A 140 10.13 -16.07 12.38
N LYS A 141 9.11 -16.75 12.89
CA LYS A 141 8.89 -18.21 12.86
C LYS A 141 7.46 -18.58 12.44
N GLY A 142 6.63 -17.61 12.05
CA GLY A 142 5.22 -17.80 11.69
C GLY A 142 4.99 -18.70 10.49
N ASP A 143 5.98 -18.84 9.61
CA ASP A 143 5.95 -19.74 8.45
C ASP A 143 6.89 -20.96 8.58
N LEU A 144 7.42 -21.24 9.77
CA LEU A 144 8.28 -22.41 10.02
C LEU A 144 7.46 -23.58 10.59
N GLU A 145 7.16 -24.57 9.75
CA GLU A 145 6.48 -25.80 10.20
C GLU A 145 7.18 -26.45 11.41
N GLY A 146 6.37 -26.91 12.37
CA GLY A 146 6.83 -27.52 13.61
C GLY A 146 7.21 -26.55 14.73
N HIS A 147 7.24 -25.24 14.48
CA HIS A 147 7.40 -24.22 15.53
C HIS A 147 6.06 -23.88 16.19
N GLU A 148 6.04 -23.54 17.49
CA GLU A 148 4.79 -23.22 18.23
C GLU A 148 4.02 -22.03 17.64
N ALA A 149 4.76 -21.06 17.13
CA ALA A 149 4.23 -19.89 16.43
C ALA A 149 3.81 -20.16 14.96
N PHE A 150 3.85 -21.39 14.46
CA PHE A 150 3.51 -21.68 13.06
C PHE A 150 2.02 -21.42 12.76
N HIS A 151 1.74 -20.53 11.80
CA HIS A 151 0.36 -20.15 11.43
C HIS A 151 0.19 -19.69 9.97
N SER A 152 1.24 -19.70 9.15
CA SER A 152 1.18 -19.21 7.77
C SER A 152 0.08 -19.89 6.94
N ASP A 153 -0.18 -21.18 7.18
CA ASP A 153 -1.27 -21.93 6.55
C ASP A 153 -2.65 -21.33 6.87
N LEU A 154 -2.86 -20.90 8.12
CA LEU A 154 -4.11 -20.26 8.57
C LEU A 154 -4.25 -18.86 7.99
N THR A 155 -3.20 -18.05 8.13
CA THR A 155 -3.19 -16.66 7.62
C THR A 155 -3.32 -16.64 6.09
N TYR A 156 -2.74 -17.61 5.40
CA TYR A 156 -2.94 -17.79 3.96
C TYR A 156 -4.38 -18.20 3.64
N ARG A 157 -4.97 -19.16 4.37
CA ARG A 157 -6.36 -19.57 4.18
C ARG A 157 -7.35 -18.42 4.38
N HIS A 158 -7.09 -17.53 5.35
CA HIS A 158 -7.85 -16.30 5.59
C HIS A 158 -7.89 -15.34 4.39
N GLY A 159 -6.89 -15.41 3.51
CA GLY A 159 -6.84 -14.62 2.28
C GLY A 159 -5.61 -13.73 2.14
N VAL A 160 -4.64 -13.79 3.06
CA VAL A 160 -3.39 -13.03 2.91
C VAL A 160 -2.64 -13.50 1.67
N ARG A 161 -2.31 -12.56 0.79
CA ARG A 161 -1.55 -12.81 -0.44
C ARG A 161 -0.36 -11.87 -0.60
N TYR A 162 -0.38 -10.72 0.07
CA TYR A 162 0.70 -9.74 0.02
C TYR A 162 1.43 -9.69 1.37
N VAL A 163 2.75 -9.74 1.35
CA VAL A 163 3.57 -9.83 2.56
C VAL A 163 4.70 -8.80 2.51
N TRP A 164 4.87 -8.03 3.57
CA TRP A 164 6.05 -7.20 3.77
C TRP A 164 6.97 -7.79 4.82
N ARG A 165 8.22 -8.05 4.41
CA ARG A 165 9.27 -8.74 5.17
C ARG A 165 10.41 -7.81 5.60
N GLY A 166 10.08 -6.57 5.95
CA GLY A 166 11.07 -5.58 6.40
C GLY A 166 11.82 -4.82 5.31
N ARG A 167 11.46 -4.96 4.03
CA ARG A 167 12.19 -4.35 2.92
C ARG A 167 11.77 -2.90 2.68
N VAL A 168 12.72 -1.97 2.79
CA VAL A 168 12.52 -0.53 2.55
C VAL A 168 13.60 0.04 1.63
N THR A 169 13.21 0.94 0.75
CA THR A 169 14.08 1.71 -0.14
C THR A 169 13.91 3.22 0.10
N SER A 170 14.93 4.04 -0.13
CA SER A 170 14.76 5.50 -0.21
C SER A 170 14.49 5.96 -1.65
N VAL A 171 14.57 5.07 -2.64
CA VAL A 171 14.30 5.44 -4.04
C VAL A 171 12.82 5.79 -4.23
N ILE A 172 12.57 7.06 -4.59
CA ILE A 172 11.24 7.56 -4.91
C ILE A 172 10.73 6.88 -6.19
N GLY A 173 9.61 6.16 -6.06
CA GLY A 173 8.89 5.51 -7.15
C GLY A 173 9.46 4.13 -7.54
N GLN A 174 8.57 3.16 -7.63
CA GLN A 174 8.80 1.78 -8.06
C GLN A 174 8.21 1.51 -9.46
N ASP A 175 8.63 0.39 -10.05
CA ASP A 175 8.32 -0.09 -11.40
C ASP A 175 8.78 0.89 -12.51
N CYS A 176 9.79 1.70 -12.20
CA CYS A 176 10.42 2.64 -13.13
C CYS A 176 11.94 2.61 -12.96
N ALA A 177 12.65 3.26 -13.89
CA ALA A 177 14.09 3.46 -13.77
C ALA A 177 14.44 4.14 -12.44
N LYS A 178 15.48 3.63 -11.77
CA LYS A 178 15.98 4.22 -10.52
C LYS A 178 16.50 5.62 -10.79
N GLY A 179 16.29 6.51 -9.83
CA GLY A 179 16.85 7.85 -9.87
C GLY A 179 16.93 8.43 -8.47
N TYR A 180 18.12 8.92 -8.11
CA TYR A 180 18.44 9.43 -6.77
C TYR A 180 18.27 10.94 -6.64
N GLY A 181 18.06 11.65 -7.76
CA GLY A 181 17.96 13.11 -7.77
C GLY A 181 16.87 13.64 -6.84
N GLY A 182 15.78 12.89 -6.61
CA GLY A 182 14.74 13.29 -5.67
C GLY A 182 15.15 13.27 -4.19
N LEU A 183 16.20 12.52 -3.82
CA LEU A 183 16.71 12.41 -2.45
C LEU A 183 17.72 13.50 -2.06
N TRP A 184 18.28 14.21 -3.04
CA TRP A 184 19.28 15.23 -2.76
C TRP A 184 18.66 16.41 -2.02
N SER A 185 19.35 16.90 -0.99
CA SER A 185 18.96 18.11 -0.26
C SER A 185 20.17 19.00 -0.07
N MET A 186 20.13 20.24 -0.56
CA MET A 186 21.23 21.20 -0.37
C MET A 186 21.44 21.52 1.11
N LYS A 187 20.35 21.63 1.88
CA LYS A 187 20.37 21.86 3.33
C LYS A 187 20.98 20.68 4.09
N HIS A 188 20.86 19.46 3.56
CA HIS A 188 21.31 18.22 4.20
C HIS A 188 22.23 17.41 3.27
N ALA A 189 23.20 18.07 2.62
CA ALA A 189 24.00 17.48 1.56
C ALA A 189 24.78 16.23 2.01
N VAL A 190 25.41 16.27 3.19
CA VAL A 190 26.20 15.15 3.71
C VAL A 190 25.34 13.92 4.06
N PRO A 191 24.26 14.04 4.86
CA PRO A 191 23.34 12.92 5.08
C PRO A 191 22.70 12.38 3.80
N ALA A 192 22.26 13.26 2.89
CA ALA A 192 21.67 12.86 1.61
C ALA A 192 22.67 12.05 0.75
N ALA A 193 23.93 12.50 0.66
CA ALA A 193 24.99 11.78 -0.05
C ALA A 193 25.22 10.38 0.53
N LYS A 194 25.24 10.23 1.87
CA LYS A 194 25.36 8.93 2.53
C LYS A 194 24.19 8.01 2.20
N THR A 195 22.97 8.51 2.22
CA THR A 195 21.76 7.74 1.88
C THR A 195 21.81 7.26 0.42
N ILE A 196 22.14 8.16 -0.50
CA ILE A 196 22.29 7.83 -1.93
C ILE A 196 23.37 6.77 -2.14
N LEU A 197 24.54 6.93 -1.50
CA LEU A 197 25.63 5.95 -1.60
C LEU A 197 25.20 4.59 -1.06
N LYS A 198 24.49 4.55 0.08
CA LYS A 198 23.98 3.30 0.67
C LYS A 198 23.04 2.56 -0.28
N ASP A 199 22.05 3.24 -0.86
CA ASP A 199 21.11 2.60 -1.79
C ASP A 199 21.76 2.24 -3.13
N PHE A 200 22.75 3.01 -3.59
CA PHE A 200 23.57 2.64 -4.73
C PHE A 200 24.38 1.35 -4.47
N VAL A 201 25.02 1.23 -3.30
CA VAL A 201 25.74 0.02 -2.89
C VAL A 201 24.80 -1.18 -2.80
N LYS A 202 23.61 -1.03 -2.20
CA LYS A 202 22.59 -2.10 -2.18
C LYS A 202 22.25 -2.55 -3.61
N SER A 203 22.10 -1.60 -4.54
CA SER A 203 21.80 -1.89 -5.94
C SER A 203 22.92 -2.66 -6.64
N LEU A 204 24.18 -2.30 -6.39
CA LEU A 204 25.34 -3.04 -6.91
C LEU A 204 25.43 -4.46 -6.35
N LEU A 205 25.20 -4.62 -5.04
CA LEU A 205 25.16 -5.94 -4.40
C LEU A 205 24.00 -6.80 -4.93
N ALA A 206 22.84 -6.19 -5.21
CA ALA A 206 21.71 -6.86 -5.84
C ALA A 206 22.05 -7.37 -7.25
N LEU A 207 22.79 -6.58 -8.04
CA LEU A 207 23.27 -7.00 -9.36
C LEU A 207 24.24 -8.18 -9.29
N LYS A 208 25.00 -8.29 -8.18
CA LYS A 208 25.86 -9.44 -7.86
C LYS A 208 25.11 -10.60 -7.19
N ASN A 209 23.78 -10.60 -7.22
CA ASN A 209 22.91 -11.63 -6.63
C ASN A 209 23.10 -11.84 -5.13
N HIS A 210 23.48 -10.80 -4.37
CA HIS A 210 23.57 -10.90 -2.92
C HIS A 210 22.18 -11.19 -2.31
N PRO A 211 21.97 -12.29 -1.54
CA PRO A 211 20.64 -12.74 -1.11
C PRO A 211 19.82 -11.66 -0.41
N LYS A 212 20.43 -10.95 0.54
CA LYS A 212 19.79 -9.85 1.29
C LYS A 212 19.26 -8.70 0.42
N TYR A 213 19.92 -8.43 -0.71
CA TYR A 213 19.63 -7.25 -1.54
C TYR A 213 19.03 -7.59 -2.89
N ALA A 214 18.81 -8.87 -3.21
CA ALA A 214 18.35 -9.33 -4.52
C ALA A 214 17.10 -8.57 -5.00
N LEU A 215 16.15 -8.28 -4.10
CA LEU A 215 14.93 -7.52 -4.40
C LEU A 215 15.22 -6.08 -4.84
N HIS A 216 16.32 -5.47 -4.45
CA HIS A 216 16.66 -4.13 -4.93
C HIS A 216 17.06 -4.11 -6.41
N LYS A 217 17.32 -5.24 -7.09
CA LYS A 217 17.85 -5.26 -8.47
C LYS A 217 16.96 -4.49 -9.46
N GLY A 218 15.64 -4.71 -9.40
CA GLY A 218 14.70 -4.20 -10.40
C GLY A 218 13.95 -2.91 -10.06
N ASN A 219 14.08 -2.37 -8.84
CA ASN A 219 13.20 -1.29 -8.34
C ASN A 219 11.71 -1.59 -8.54
N ARG A 220 11.32 -2.85 -8.44
CA ARG A 220 9.93 -3.27 -8.58
C ARG A 220 9.18 -3.04 -7.27
N LEU A 221 7.88 -2.83 -7.37
CA LEU A 221 7.03 -2.72 -6.19
C LEU A 221 6.75 -4.10 -5.59
N ILE A 222 6.43 -5.08 -6.44
CA ILE A 222 6.03 -6.43 -6.03
C ILE A 222 6.93 -7.52 -6.63
N TYR A 223 7.04 -8.63 -5.90
CA TYR A 223 7.88 -9.78 -6.25
C TYR A 223 7.13 -11.07 -5.90
N PRO A 224 7.12 -12.08 -6.80
CA PRO A 224 6.67 -13.40 -6.40
C PRO A 224 7.62 -13.95 -5.33
N ALA A 225 7.05 -14.56 -4.29
CA ALA A 225 7.78 -15.16 -3.19
C ALA A 225 7.06 -16.40 -2.67
N SER A 226 7.76 -17.19 -1.86
CA SER A 226 7.17 -18.32 -1.14
C SER A 226 7.48 -18.18 0.35
N LEU A 227 6.51 -18.59 1.16
CA LEU A 227 6.74 -18.82 2.59
C LEU A 227 7.55 -20.11 2.78
N ARG A 228 8.19 -20.29 3.94
CA ARG A 228 8.98 -21.49 4.24
C ARG A 228 8.14 -22.77 4.27
N SER A 229 6.85 -22.63 4.56
CA SER A 229 5.79 -23.66 4.48
C SER A 229 5.27 -23.92 3.05
N GLY A 230 5.76 -23.17 2.05
CA GLY A 230 5.50 -23.45 0.63
C GLY A 230 4.38 -22.64 -0.01
N GLU A 231 3.59 -21.86 0.75
CA GLU A 231 2.53 -21.04 0.17
C GLU A 231 3.11 -19.93 -0.72
N SER A 232 2.50 -19.75 -1.89
CA SER A 232 2.87 -18.72 -2.85
C SER A 232 2.27 -17.37 -2.46
N VAL A 233 3.12 -16.40 -2.18
CA VAL A 233 2.75 -15.04 -1.78
C VAL A 233 3.42 -14.01 -2.70
N ILE A 234 3.05 -12.75 -2.53
CA ILE A 234 3.67 -11.62 -3.22
C ILE A 234 4.36 -10.77 -2.15
N GLU A 235 5.69 -10.73 -2.17
CA GLU A 235 6.44 -9.80 -1.34
C GLU A 235 6.41 -8.40 -1.96
N PHE A 236 6.24 -7.36 -1.15
CA PHE A 236 6.24 -5.98 -1.64
C PHE A 236 7.28 -5.10 -0.96
N MET A 237 7.69 -4.05 -1.67
CA MET A 237 8.66 -3.05 -1.23
C MET A 237 7.95 -1.82 -0.69
N ARG A 238 8.34 -1.36 0.50
CA ARG A 238 7.95 -0.03 1.01
C ARG A 238 9.04 1.00 0.72
N CYS A 239 8.68 2.26 0.77
CA CYS A 239 9.55 3.40 0.49
C CYS A 239 9.54 4.37 1.67
N ASN A 240 10.72 4.84 2.07
CA ASN A 240 10.86 6.03 2.90
C ASN A 240 11.94 6.93 2.26
N PRO A 241 11.52 7.93 1.44
CA PRO A 241 12.40 8.80 0.70
C PRO A 241 12.96 9.97 1.54
N HIS A 242 13.13 9.78 2.84
CA HIS A 242 13.78 10.75 3.69
C HIS A 242 15.27 10.88 3.34
N TRP A 243 15.77 12.12 3.26
CA TRP A 243 17.17 12.42 2.94
C TRP A 243 18.16 11.79 3.94
N GLY A 244 17.74 11.63 5.21
CA GLY A 244 18.46 10.95 6.29
C GLY A 244 18.44 9.42 6.24
N GLY A 245 17.74 8.82 5.28
CA GLY A 245 17.63 7.37 5.10
C GLY A 245 16.31 6.79 5.62
N VAL A 246 16.09 5.50 5.36
CA VAL A 246 14.79 4.82 5.53
C VAL A 246 14.22 4.77 6.96
N SER A 247 15.04 5.02 7.98
CA SER A 247 14.62 5.04 9.39
C SER A 247 14.53 6.47 9.94
N ALA A 248 14.67 7.48 9.09
CA ALA A 248 14.52 8.87 9.47
C ALA A 248 13.15 9.39 9.02
N GLY A 249 12.53 10.23 9.85
CA GLY A 249 11.22 10.81 9.56
C GLY A 249 10.06 9.81 9.51
N GLU A 250 10.21 8.63 10.14
CA GLU A 250 9.22 7.54 10.12
C GLU A 250 8.08 7.70 11.15
N THR A 251 7.79 8.92 11.61
CA THR A 251 6.73 9.21 12.59
C THR A 251 5.77 10.27 12.07
N ALA A 252 4.68 10.54 12.80
CA ALA A 252 3.77 11.64 12.50
C ALA A 252 4.50 12.97 12.31
N GLN A 253 5.42 13.34 13.20
CA GLN A 253 6.18 14.60 13.13
C GLN A 253 7.21 14.59 11.98
N GLY A 254 7.66 13.41 11.55
CA GLY A 254 8.62 13.23 10.48
C GLY A 254 8.01 13.22 9.08
N ILE A 255 6.73 12.87 8.94
CA ILE A 255 6.05 12.76 7.65
C ILE A 255 6.10 14.03 6.77
N PRO A 256 6.18 15.29 7.28
CA PRO A 256 6.31 16.47 6.42
C PRO A 256 7.60 16.48 5.61
N GLU A 257 8.66 15.84 6.10
CA GLU A 257 9.95 15.72 5.40
C GLU A 257 9.93 14.64 4.31
N VAL A 258 8.92 13.76 4.34
CA VAL A 258 8.68 12.74 3.32
C VAL A 258 7.67 13.24 2.29
N LEU A 259 6.56 13.85 2.71
CA LEU A 259 5.52 14.41 1.85
C LEU A 259 5.86 15.81 1.34
N THR A 260 7.08 16.00 0.82
CA THR A 260 7.52 17.27 0.23
C THR A 260 7.11 17.40 -1.23
N ASP A 261 7.00 18.62 -1.75
CA ASP A 261 6.74 18.86 -3.19
C ASP A 261 7.78 18.19 -4.08
N ARG A 262 9.04 18.15 -3.65
CA ARG A 262 10.10 17.47 -4.39
C ARG A 262 9.84 15.97 -4.53
N VAL A 263 9.39 15.31 -3.45
CA VAL A 263 9.09 13.87 -3.46
C VAL A 263 7.87 13.61 -4.33
N LEU A 264 6.77 14.34 -4.09
CA LEU A 264 5.49 14.16 -4.81
C LEU A 264 5.65 14.46 -6.31
N SER A 265 6.22 15.60 -6.68
CA SER A 265 6.47 15.93 -8.10
C SER A 265 7.45 14.96 -8.78
N THR A 266 8.42 14.41 -8.04
CA THR A 266 9.32 13.38 -8.58
C THR A 266 8.57 12.08 -8.84
N LEU A 267 7.63 11.70 -7.96
CA LEU A 267 6.78 10.54 -8.17
C LEU A 267 5.90 10.70 -9.41
N THR A 268 5.22 11.86 -9.55
CA THR A 268 4.41 12.23 -10.72
C THR A 268 5.23 12.18 -12.01
N ARG A 269 6.39 12.86 -12.04
CA ARG A 269 7.28 12.91 -13.22
C ARG A 269 7.77 11.52 -13.65
N LYS A 270 8.01 10.63 -12.69
CA LYS A 270 8.45 9.25 -12.97
C LYS A 270 7.33 8.30 -13.40
N ARG A 271 6.07 8.75 -13.31
CA ARG A 271 4.87 7.92 -13.50
C ARG A 271 4.94 6.61 -12.71
N ALA A 272 5.24 6.74 -11.43
CA ALA A 272 5.61 5.63 -10.57
C ALA A 272 4.57 5.35 -9.50
N LYS A 273 4.69 4.16 -8.91
CA LYS A 273 3.90 3.71 -7.76
C LYS A 273 4.79 3.77 -6.53
N SER A 274 4.25 4.07 -5.36
CA SER A 274 5.01 4.06 -4.11
C SER A 274 4.13 3.71 -2.93
N ILE A 275 4.65 2.93 -1.99
CA ILE A 275 4.01 2.66 -0.69
C ILE A 275 4.89 3.29 0.37
N ILE A 276 4.46 4.41 0.95
CA ILE A 276 5.23 5.13 1.97
C ILE A 276 5.08 4.43 3.32
N TYR A 277 6.21 4.15 3.95
CA TYR A 277 6.28 3.61 5.31
C TYR A 277 6.40 4.72 6.34
N THR A 278 5.65 4.61 7.44
CA THR A 278 5.69 5.53 8.59
C THR A 278 4.92 4.93 9.79
N HIS A 279 4.96 5.60 10.94
CA HIS A 279 4.11 5.35 12.12
C HIS A 279 3.36 6.65 12.47
N LEU A 280 2.12 6.79 12.01
CA LEU A 280 1.33 8.00 12.24
C LEU A 280 0.79 8.11 13.67
N GLY A 281 0.66 6.99 14.39
CA GLY A 281 0.24 7.01 15.79
C GLY A 281 1.37 7.32 16.77
N LYS A 282 2.63 7.22 16.34
CA LYS A 282 3.79 7.65 17.13
C LYS A 282 3.85 9.18 17.17
N ILE A 283 3.15 9.74 18.14
CA ILE A 283 2.96 11.18 18.34
C ILE A 283 3.76 11.69 19.54
N ALA A 284 4.19 12.96 19.47
CA ALA A 284 4.95 13.59 20.55
C ALA A 284 4.07 14.12 21.69
N ASP A 285 2.85 14.54 21.38
CA ASP A 285 1.89 15.09 22.33
C ASP A 285 0.48 14.61 21.97
N ARG A 286 -0.28 14.16 22.98
CA ARG A 286 -1.68 13.72 22.81
C ARG A 286 -2.65 14.88 22.66
N ALA A 287 -2.29 16.07 23.15
CA ALA A 287 -3.08 17.28 22.96
C ALA A 287 -3.01 17.79 21.50
N GLU A 288 -1.92 17.48 20.80
CA GLU A 288 -1.72 17.80 19.38
C GLU A 288 -1.35 16.54 18.60
N ILE A 289 -2.35 15.74 18.23
CA ILE A 289 -2.17 14.47 17.49
C ILE A 289 -1.25 14.69 16.28
N PHE A 290 -1.62 15.62 15.39
CA PHE A 290 -0.79 16.05 14.27
C PHE A 290 -0.43 17.53 14.39
N SER A 291 0.87 17.80 14.36
CA SER A 291 1.38 19.16 14.28
C SER A 291 0.89 19.89 13.03
N GLU A 292 0.94 21.22 13.03
CA GLU A 292 0.64 22.01 11.83
C GLU A 292 1.46 21.55 10.60
N ALA A 293 2.75 21.27 10.79
CA ALA A 293 3.62 20.77 9.73
C ALA A 293 3.12 19.41 9.17
N THR A 294 2.69 18.51 10.06
CA THR A 294 2.10 17.19 9.72
C THR A 294 0.86 17.36 8.86
N ARG A 295 -0.08 18.20 9.33
CA ARG A 295 -1.32 18.52 8.60
C ARG A 295 -1.04 19.14 7.23
N ASN A 296 -0.08 20.06 7.16
CA ASN A 296 0.33 20.69 5.90
C ASN A 296 1.00 19.69 4.93
N GLY A 297 1.69 18.66 5.43
CA GLY A 297 2.18 17.53 4.64
C GLY A 297 1.05 16.79 3.92
N PHE A 298 0.00 16.43 4.64
CA PHE A 298 -1.16 15.75 4.07
C PHE A 298 -2.00 16.66 3.16
N ARG A 299 -2.19 17.94 3.51
CA ARG A 299 -2.87 18.91 2.63
C ARG A 299 -2.12 19.13 1.33
N ARG A 300 -0.78 19.10 1.35
CA ARG A 300 0.01 19.11 0.12
C ARG A 300 -0.32 17.88 -0.74
N LEU A 301 -0.31 16.69 -0.15
CA LEU A 301 -0.68 15.46 -0.87
C LEU A 301 -2.12 15.52 -1.42
N LYS A 302 -3.09 16.04 -0.65
CA LYS A 302 -4.44 16.34 -1.13
C LYS A 302 -4.42 17.23 -2.36
N GLY A 303 -3.61 18.28 -2.37
CA GLY A 303 -3.47 19.13 -3.56
C GLY A 303 -3.05 18.37 -4.83
N TYR A 304 -2.14 17.38 -4.73
CA TYR A 304 -1.78 16.53 -5.86
C TYR A 304 -2.92 15.56 -6.24
N ALA A 305 -3.68 15.06 -5.27
CA ALA A 305 -4.81 14.18 -5.52
C ALA A 305 -6.00 14.91 -6.17
N ASP A 306 -6.34 16.11 -5.68
CA ASP A 306 -7.41 16.96 -6.21
C ASP A 306 -7.14 17.42 -7.65
N ARG A 307 -5.86 17.67 -7.99
CA ARG A 307 -5.42 17.93 -9.38
C ARG A 307 -5.27 16.66 -10.23
N GLN A 308 -5.64 15.51 -9.68
CA GLN A 308 -5.52 14.20 -10.32
C GLN A 308 -4.10 13.84 -10.78
N GLU A 309 -3.07 14.39 -10.14
CA GLU A 309 -1.68 14.04 -10.46
C GLU A 309 -1.29 12.70 -9.80
N ILE A 310 -1.76 12.48 -8.58
CA ILE A 310 -1.47 11.29 -7.77
C ILE A 310 -2.79 10.66 -7.33
N LEU A 311 -3.01 9.41 -7.70
CA LEU A 311 -4.06 8.60 -7.09
C LEU A 311 -3.55 8.11 -5.73
N VAL A 312 -4.23 8.51 -4.66
CA VAL A 312 -4.00 7.96 -3.32
C VAL A 312 -5.01 6.85 -3.07
N ALA A 313 -4.52 5.71 -2.58
CA ALA A 313 -5.32 4.52 -2.32
C ALA A 313 -4.75 3.75 -1.13
N THR A 314 -5.54 2.83 -0.58
CA THR A 314 -5.07 1.91 0.45
C THR A 314 -3.97 0.98 -0.09
N THR A 315 -3.16 0.43 0.81
CA THR A 315 -2.03 -0.43 0.47
C THR A 315 -2.48 -1.64 -0.35
N TYR A 316 -3.56 -2.30 0.06
CA TYR A 316 -4.15 -3.43 -0.65
C TYR A 316 -4.58 -3.06 -2.07
N ARG A 317 -5.30 -1.93 -2.25
CA ARG A 317 -5.80 -1.54 -3.57
C ARG A 317 -4.67 -1.18 -4.53
N LEU A 318 -3.61 -0.51 -4.04
CA LEU A 318 -2.42 -0.22 -4.85
C LEU A 318 -1.66 -1.50 -5.24
N LEU A 319 -1.50 -2.43 -4.30
CA LEU A 319 -0.85 -3.73 -4.56
C LEU A 319 -1.67 -4.57 -5.55
N GLN A 320 -2.98 -4.61 -5.38
CA GLN A 320 -3.88 -5.32 -6.27
C GLN A 320 -3.86 -4.72 -7.68
N TYR A 321 -3.95 -3.40 -7.81
CA TYR A 321 -3.80 -2.74 -9.10
C TYR A 321 -2.46 -3.11 -9.77
N THR A 322 -1.37 -3.12 -8.98
CA THR A 322 -0.05 -3.50 -9.49
C THR A 322 -0.02 -4.93 -10.00
N LYS A 323 -0.50 -5.90 -9.20
CA LYS A 323 -0.59 -7.31 -9.60
C LYS A 323 -1.43 -7.48 -10.87
N MET A 324 -2.61 -6.87 -10.92
CA MET A 324 -3.50 -6.88 -12.08
C MET A 324 -2.76 -6.43 -13.33
N THR A 325 -2.09 -5.27 -13.30
CA THR A 325 -1.38 -4.74 -14.47
C THR A 325 -0.19 -5.58 -14.91
N GLU A 326 0.31 -6.50 -14.08
CA GLU A 326 1.39 -7.42 -14.47
C GLU A 326 0.89 -8.76 -15.02
N GLN A 327 -0.38 -9.12 -14.78
CA GLN A 327 -0.92 -10.46 -15.03
C GLN A 327 -2.02 -10.49 -16.08
N ILE A 328 -2.86 -9.45 -16.17
CA ILE A 328 -3.90 -9.36 -17.20
C ILE A 328 -3.26 -9.15 -18.57
N ARG A 329 -3.78 -9.88 -19.56
CA ARG A 329 -3.42 -9.72 -20.97
C ARG A 329 -4.58 -9.12 -21.74
N VAL A 330 -4.25 -8.36 -22.76
CA VAL A 330 -5.24 -7.75 -23.66
C VAL A 330 -5.22 -8.51 -24.98
N GLU A 331 -6.34 -9.15 -25.30
CA GLU A 331 -6.59 -9.69 -26.63
C GLU A 331 -7.46 -8.70 -27.40
N GLU A 332 -6.98 -8.28 -28.57
CA GLU A 332 -7.69 -7.34 -29.42
C GLU A 332 -7.98 -7.98 -30.78
N SER A 333 -9.20 -7.81 -31.26
CA SER A 333 -9.61 -8.22 -32.59
C SER A 333 -10.54 -7.16 -33.20
N GLU A 334 -10.60 -7.11 -34.52
CA GLU A 334 -11.50 -6.23 -35.25
C GLU A 334 -12.71 -7.00 -35.79
N ASP A 335 -13.89 -6.43 -35.65
CA ASP A 335 -15.13 -6.88 -36.31
C ASP A 335 -15.74 -5.71 -37.09
N GLY A 336 -15.35 -5.61 -38.36
CA GLY A 336 -15.71 -4.48 -39.22
C GLY A 336 -15.14 -3.16 -38.69
N SER A 337 -16.02 -2.25 -38.24
CA SER A 337 -15.62 -0.97 -37.64
C SER A 337 -15.39 -1.04 -36.13
N LEU A 338 -15.71 -2.17 -35.50
CA LEU A 338 -15.69 -2.36 -34.06
C LEU A 338 -14.35 -2.95 -33.61
N ILE A 339 -13.80 -2.42 -32.52
CA ILE A 339 -12.66 -3.02 -31.81
C ILE A 339 -13.22 -3.86 -30.66
N LEU A 340 -12.89 -5.14 -30.64
CA LEU A 340 -13.22 -6.04 -29.54
C LEU A 340 -11.98 -6.20 -28.67
N ILE A 341 -12.09 -5.80 -27.41
CA ILE A 341 -11.05 -5.97 -26.39
C ILE A 341 -11.54 -7.02 -25.39
N ASN A 342 -10.75 -8.08 -25.22
CA ASN A 342 -10.95 -9.09 -24.20
C ASN A 342 -9.82 -9.02 -23.17
N LEU A 343 -10.19 -8.84 -21.90
CA LEU A 343 -9.29 -8.92 -20.77
C LEU A 343 -9.20 -10.38 -20.32
N VAL A 344 -8.04 -11.00 -20.54
CA VAL A 344 -7.79 -12.37 -20.11
C VAL A 344 -7.26 -12.34 -18.69
N THR A 345 -8.08 -12.78 -17.74
CA THR A 345 -7.71 -12.85 -16.31
C THR A 345 -7.24 -14.24 -15.91
N GLY A 346 -7.59 -15.26 -16.70
CA GLY A 346 -7.30 -16.66 -16.38
C GLY A 346 -8.17 -17.19 -15.23
N GLY A 347 -9.35 -16.61 -15.02
CA GLY A 347 -10.29 -16.97 -13.94
C GLY A 347 -9.90 -16.44 -12.56
N ALA A 348 -8.91 -15.54 -12.48
CA ALA A 348 -8.54 -14.92 -11.23
C ALA A 348 -9.50 -13.77 -10.89
N GLU A 349 -10.03 -13.78 -9.68
CA GLU A 349 -10.83 -12.66 -9.18
C GLU A 349 -9.94 -11.45 -8.88
N TYR A 350 -10.08 -10.42 -9.71
CA TYR A 350 -9.42 -9.13 -9.52
C TYR A 350 -10.47 -8.05 -9.28
N ASP A 351 -10.15 -7.10 -8.38
CA ASP A 351 -10.74 -5.77 -8.48
C ASP A 351 -10.11 -5.07 -9.69
N LEU A 352 -10.92 -4.86 -10.73
CA LEU A 352 -10.51 -4.25 -12.00
C LEU A 352 -10.61 -2.72 -12.00
N SER A 353 -10.96 -2.12 -10.85
CA SER A 353 -11.08 -0.67 -10.70
C SER A 353 -9.84 0.07 -11.22
N GLY A 354 -10.08 1.09 -12.05
CA GLY A 354 -9.05 1.94 -12.66
C GLY A 354 -8.22 1.29 -13.75
N LEU A 355 -8.48 0.04 -14.16
CA LEU A 355 -7.77 -0.56 -15.28
C LEU A 355 -8.07 0.24 -16.55
N THR A 356 -7.03 0.81 -17.13
CA THR A 356 -7.12 1.63 -18.35
C THR A 356 -6.44 0.91 -19.51
N ILE A 357 -7.15 0.77 -20.63
CA ILE A 357 -6.67 0.12 -21.85
C ILE A 357 -6.64 1.13 -22.99
N TYR A 358 -5.49 1.24 -23.65
CA TYR A 358 -5.33 2.05 -24.86
C TYR A 358 -6.03 1.41 -26.06
N THR A 359 -6.81 2.21 -26.77
CA THR A 359 -7.53 1.81 -28.00
C THR A 359 -7.60 3.00 -28.96
N GLU A 360 -7.55 2.74 -30.26
CA GLU A 360 -7.57 3.78 -31.29
C GLU A 360 -8.97 4.34 -31.55
N LYS A 361 -10.02 3.58 -31.21
CA LYS A 361 -11.44 3.95 -31.44
C LYS A 361 -12.27 3.66 -30.18
N PRO A 362 -12.08 4.40 -29.07
CA PRO A 362 -12.74 4.07 -27.80
C PRO A 362 -14.27 4.06 -27.90
N GLU A 363 -14.86 4.89 -28.74
CA GLU A 363 -16.30 4.98 -29.01
C GLU A 363 -16.86 3.77 -29.78
N SER A 364 -15.99 3.07 -30.51
CA SER A 364 -16.30 1.83 -31.23
C SER A 364 -15.61 0.62 -30.61
N THR A 365 -15.27 0.70 -29.33
CA THR A 365 -14.66 -0.42 -28.58
C THR A 365 -15.73 -1.13 -27.76
N ARG A 366 -15.72 -2.47 -27.78
CA ARG A 366 -16.42 -3.29 -26.78
C ARG A 366 -15.42 -3.98 -25.87
N LEU A 367 -15.70 -3.96 -24.59
CA LEU A 367 -14.88 -4.60 -23.57
C LEU A 367 -15.55 -5.89 -23.10
N THR A 368 -14.75 -6.94 -22.98
CA THR A 368 -15.13 -8.22 -22.37
C THR A 368 -14.08 -8.64 -21.35
N ILE A 369 -14.49 -9.42 -20.36
CA ILE A 369 -13.61 -10.06 -19.37
C ILE A 369 -13.81 -11.56 -19.50
N ASP A 370 -12.76 -12.29 -19.87
CA ASP A 370 -12.83 -13.72 -20.17
C ASP A 370 -14.04 -14.08 -21.06
N ASN A 371 -14.25 -13.27 -22.11
CA ASN A 371 -15.36 -13.34 -23.09
C ASN A 371 -16.76 -12.99 -22.54
N GLN A 372 -16.88 -12.50 -21.31
CA GLN A 372 -18.14 -11.97 -20.78
C GLN A 372 -18.24 -10.45 -21.04
N PRO A 373 -19.35 -9.95 -21.62
CA PRO A 373 -19.52 -8.52 -21.87
C PRO A 373 -19.40 -7.65 -20.61
N MET A 374 -18.68 -6.54 -20.73
CA MET A 374 -18.60 -5.51 -19.71
C MET A 374 -19.22 -4.21 -20.20
N GLU A 375 -20.30 -3.78 -19.56
CA GLU A 375 -21.05 -2.58 -19.97
C GLU A 375 -20.55 -1.31 -19.28
N ASN A 376 -19.94 -1.43 -18.11
CA ASN A 376 -19.56 -0.29 -17.28
C ASN A 376 -18.08 0.06 -17.43
N PHE A 377 -17.75 0.76 -18.52
CA PHE A 377 -16.46 1.41 -18.72
C PHE A 377 -16.65 2.84 -19.24
N GLU A 378 -15.64 3.68 -19.01
CA GLU A 378 -15.62 5.07 -19.41
C GLU A 378 -14.67 5.27 -20.60
N ILE A 379 -15.05 6.17 -21.50
CA ILE A 379 -14.19 6.63 -22.60
C ILE A 379 -13.38 7.82 -22.10
N ASN A 380 -12.06 7.72 -22.20
CA ASN A 380 -11.16 8.78 -21.80
C ASN A 380 -10.75 9.61 -23.01
N VAL A 381 -10.60 10.93 -22.79
CA VAL A 381 -9.92 11.78 -23.76
C VAL A 381 -8.44 11.35 -23.90
N PRO A 382 -7.78 11.69 -25.02
CA PRO A 382 -6.36 11.41 -25.19
C PRO A 382 -5.53 11.90 -24.00
N ASP A 383 -4.63 11.04 -23.53
CA ASP A 383 -3.74 11.38 -22.44
C ASP A 383 -2.60 12.33 -22.88
N GLU A 384 -1.67 12.63 -21.99
CA GLU A 384 -0.55 13.53 -22.27
C GLU A 384 0.40 13.03 -23.39
N THR A 385 0.27 11.77 -23.82
CA THR A 385 0.97 11.19 -24.97
C THR A 385 0.15 11.23 -26.26
N GLY A 386 -1.08 11.75 -26.20
CA GLY A 386 -2.02 11.81 -27.31
C GLY A 386 -2.77 10.50 -27.56
N ARG A 387 -2.66 9.50 -26.67
CA ARG A 387 -3.29 8.19 -26.84
C ARG A 387 -4.66 8.16 -26.16
N ALA A 388 -5.69 7.79 -26.92
CA ALA A 388 -7.03 7.55 -26.38
C ALA A 388 -7.11 6.21 -25.64
N SER A 389 -8.07 6.08 -24.72
CA SER A 389 -8.22 4.88 -23.91
C SER A 389 -9.65 4.72 -23.38
N ILE A 390 -9.95 3.52 -22.89
CA ILE A 390 -11.12 3.23 -22.07
C ILE A 390 -10.66 2.82 -20.67
N SER A 391 -11.48 3.09 -19.66
CA SER A 391 -11.19 2.75 -18.26
C SER A 391 -12.36 2.07 -17.57
N ILE A 392 -12.05 1.10 -16.72
CA ILE A 392 -12.98 0.68 -15.67
C ILE A 392 -12.90 1.73 -14.55
N PRO A 393 -14.01 2.34 -14.10
CA PRO A 393 -13.95 3.46 -13.16
C PRO A 393 -13.27 3.10 -11.83
N TRP A 394 -12.41 3.98 -11.31
CA TRP A 394 -11.89 3.85 -9.95
C TRP A 394 -12.85 4.50 -8.96
N LYS A 395 -13.71 3.69 -8.33
CA LYS A 395 -14.59 4.19 -7.26
C LYS A 395 -13.80 4.31 -5.96
N LYS A 396 -13.88 5.48 -5.32
CA LYS A 396 -13.32 5.68 -3.98
C LYS A 396 -14.06 4.80 -2.97
N LEU A 397 -13.34 4.34 -1.95
CA LEU A 397 -13.96 3.71 -0.78
C LEU A 397 -14.86 4.73 -0.06
N THR A 398 -15.88 4.22 0.63
CA THR A 398 -16.74 5.03 1.49
C THR A 398 -16.30 4.84 2.93
N PHE A 399 -15.83 5.92 3.56
CA PHE A 399 -15.46 5.90 4.97
C PHE A 399 -16.72 5.65 5.82
N PRO A 400 -16.69 4.66 6.73
CA PRO A 400 -17.87 4.32 7.51
C PRO A 400 -18.08 5.32 8.64
N ASP A 401 -19.33 5.48 9.05
CA ASP A 401 -19.63 6.16 10.31
C ASP A 401 -19.03 5.35 11.47
N LEU A 402 -18.31 6.04 12.36
CA LEU A 402 -17.74 5.45 13.56
C LEU A 402 -18.66 5.72 14.76
N VAL A 403 -18.71 4.78 15.70
CA VAL A 403 -19.50 4.86 16.94
C VAL A 403 -18.71 5.51 18.06
#